data_AF-A0A2D6ETW3-F1
#
_entry.id   AF-A0A2D6ETW3-F1
#
_cell.length_a   1.000
_cell.length_b   1.000
_cell.length_c   1.000
_cell.angle_alpha   90.00
_cell.angle_beta   90.00
_cell.angle_gamma   90.00
#
_symmetry.space_group_name_H-M   'P 1'
#
loop_
_entity.id
_entity.type
_entity.pdbx_description
1 polymer ?
#
loop_
_entity_poly.entity_id
_entity_poly.type
_entity_poly.pdbx_seq_one_letter_code
_entity_poly.pdbx_strand_id
1 'polypeptide(L)'
;MVNGWRIKRKDTFFRKMASYVANSFRNWLTRDHVKDVGCSLRVFRHHCIKNIPIFKGMHRFLPTLVRMRGFSKIVEMLVHHHPRKFGATKYGINNRLWVGIADTLAIRWIRSRFQAGWGMRSPFRLKASASVQ
;
A
#
# COMPACT_ATOMS: atom_id res chain seq x y z
N MET A 1 5.39 1.13 9.68
CA MET A 1 5.85 0.31 8.53
C MET A 1 6.81 1.15 7.69
N VAL A 2 7.83 0.53 7.11
CA VAL A 2 8.74 1.15 6.15
C VAL A 2 8.49 0.50 4.79
N ASN A 3 8.27 1.32 3.77
CA ASN A 3 8.08 0.89 2.39
C ASN A 3 9.28 1.35 1.56
N GLY A 4 9.82 0.48 0.71
CA GLY A 4 10.88 0.86 -0.21
C GLY A 4 10.34 1.72 -1.35
N TRP A 5 10.99 2.84 -1.64
CA TRP A 5 10.74 3.66 -2.81
C TRP A 5 11.90 3.53 -3.80
N ARG A 6 11.65 2.83 -4.91
CA ARG A 6 12.67 2.59 -5.94
C ARG A 6 12.97 3.85 -6.73
N ILE A 7 14.20 4.37 -6.59
CA ILE A 7 14.69 5.50 -7.38
C ILE A 7 15.37 5.00 -8.66
N LYS A 8 15.51 5.89 -9.66
CA LYS A 8 16.24 5.67 -10.92
C LYS A 8 15.75 4.44 -11.70
N ARG A 9 14.43 4.28 -11.82
CA ARG A 9 13.85 3.22 -12.65
C ARG A 9 14.26 3.41 -14.12
N LYS A 10 14.95 2.40 -14.68
CA LYS A 10 15.23 2.26 -16.11
C LYS A 10 14.05 1.64 -16.86
N ASP A 11 12.84 2.12 -16.55
CA ASP A 11 11.59 1.69 -17.17
C ASP A 11 11.27 2.59 -18.37
N THR A 12 10.61 2.04 -19.39
CA THR A 12 10.06 2.78 -20.54
C THR A 12 9.11 3.88 -20.06
N PHE A 13 9.07 5.01 -20.77
CA PHE A 13 8.27 6.19 -20.42
C PHE A 13 6.79 5.84 -20.15
N PHE A 14 6.15 5.08 -21.04
CA PHE A 14 4.77 4.60 -20.88
C PHE A 14 4.54 3.83 -19.57
N ARG A 15 5.50 3.00 -19.15
CA ARG A 15 5.39 2.21 -17.92
C ARG A 15 5.49 3.10 -16.67
N LYS A 16 6.31 4.15 -16.73
CA LYS A 16 6.39 5.16 -15.66
C LYS A 16 5.08 5.93 -15.55
N MET A 17 4.52 6.39 -16.66
CA MET A 17 3.25 7.12 -16.66
C MET A 17 2.09 6.26 -16.15
N ALA A 18 1.94 5.03 -16.65
CA ALA A 18 0.91 4.11 -16.18
C ALA A 18 1.04 3.82 -14.67
N SER A 19 2.27 3.65 -14.16
CA SER A 19 2.51 3.48 -12.73
C SER A 19 2.16 4.74 -11.94
N TYR A 20 2.45 5.93 -12.48
CA TYR A 20 2.15 7.21 -11.82
C TYR A 20 0.64 7.44 -11.72
N VAL A 21 -0.10 7.22 -12.82
CA VAL A 21 -1.56 7.33 -12.86
C VAL A 21 -2.20 6.33 -11.91
N ALA A 22 -1.76 5.06 -11.91
CA ALA A 22 -2.30 4.04 -11.00
C ALA A 22 -2.02 4.37 -9.53
N ASN A 23 -0.81 4.84 -9.21
CA ASN A 23 -0.48 5.26 -7.85
C ASN A 23 -1.30 6.49 -7.42
N SER A 24 -1.46 7.46 -8.32
CA SER A 24 -2.24 8.68 -8.08
C SER A 24 -3.72 8.37 -7.84
N PHE A 25 -4.34 7.57 -8.71
CA PHE A 25 -5.72 7.12 -8.57
C PHE A 25 -5.94 6.38 -7.25
N ARG A 26 -5.04 5.45 -6.92
CA ARG A 26 -5.08 4.72 -5.65
C ARG A 26 -4.93 5.65 -4.45
N ASN A 27 -3.99 6.60 -4.50
CA ASN A 27 -3.75 7.58 -3.44
C ASN A 27 -4.97 8.48 -3.23
N TRP A 28 -5.60 8.94 -4.31
CA TRP A 28 -6.85 9.69 -4.25
C TRP A 28 -7.98 8.88 -3.60
N LEU A 29 -8.12 7.61 -3.99
CA LEU A 29 -9.19 6.75 -3.46
C LEU A 29 -8.98 6.33 -2.01
N THR A 30 -7.72 6.07 -1.63
CA THR A 30 -7.35 5.60 -0.29
C THR A 30 -6.99 6.74 0.67
N ARG A 31 -6.83 7.98 0.18
CA ARG A 31 -6.28 9.11 0.93
C ARG A 31 -4.94 8.77 1.61
N ASP A 32 -4.16 7.92 0.95
CA ASP A 32 -2.82 7.54 1.35
C ASP A 32 -1.79 8.23 0.45
N HIS A 33 -0.63 8.55 0.99
CA HIS A 33 0.49 9.12 0.24
C HIS A 33 1.62 8.10 0.13
N VAL A 34 1.45 7.09 -0.72
CA VAL A 34 2.52 6.11 -1.03
C VAL A 34 2.99 6.36 -2.46
N LYS A 35 4.29 6.64 -2.63
CA LYS A 35 4.93 6.91 -3.91
C LYS A 35 5.21 5.63 -4.69
N ASP A 36 5.55 4.53 -4.01
CA ASP A 36 5.82 3.24 -4.68
C ASP A 36 5.16 2.05 -3.99
N VAL A 37 3.93 1.77 -4.41
CA VAL A 37 3.18 0.59 -3.98
C VAL A 37 3.75 -0.69 -4.59
N GLY A 38 4.40 -0.58 -5.75
CA GLY A 38 4.92 -1.72 -6.50
C GLY A 38 6.24 -2.28 -5.97
N CYS A 39 6.83 -1.65 -4.95
CA CYS A 39 8.02 -2.16 -4.30
C CYS A 39 7.67 -3.33 -3.39
N SER A 40 8.36 -4.46 -3.58
CA SER A 40 8.24 -5.64 -2.72
C SER A 40 9.01 -5.49 -1.40
N LEU A 41 10.01 -4.60 -1.35
CA LEU A 41 10.80 -4.39 -0.13
C LEU A 41 9.99 -3.59 0.89
N ARG A 42 9.61 -4.24 1.98
CA ARG A 42 8.82 -3.67 3.06
C ARG A 42 9.26 -4.24 4.39
N VAL A 43 9.31 -3.38 5.41
CA VAL A 43 9.64 -3.76 6.77
C VAL A 43 8.51 -3.31 7.68
N PHE A 44 7.97 -4.20 8.48
CA PHE A 44 6.90 -3.91 9.41
C PHE A 44 7.12 -4.67 10.72
N ARG A 45 6.59 -4.12 11.82
CA ARG A 45 6.54 -4.85 13.08
C ARG A 45 5.43 -5.88 13.01
N HIS A 46 5.60 -7.01 13.69
CA HIS A 46 4.63 -8.11 13.70
C HIS A 46 3.20 -7.63 14.02
N HIS A 47 3.04 -6.75 15.01
CA HIS A 47 1.72 -6.23 15.40
C HIS A 47 1.01 -5.42 14.30
N CYS A 48 1.74 -4.86 13.32
CA CYS A 48 1.13 -4.12 12.21
C CYS A 48 0.36 -5.06 11.27
N ILE A 49 0.85 -6.30 11.12
CA ILE A 49 0.31 -7.28 10.17
C ILE A 49 -0.54 -8.37 10.82
N LYS A 50 -0.46 -8.52 12.15
CA LYS A 50 -1.21 -9.54 12.90
C LYS A 50 -2.71 -9.41 12.63
N ASN A 51 -3.36 -10.46 12.15
CA ASN A 51 -4.79 -10.53 11.78
C ASN A 51 -5.20 -9.80 10.48
N ILE A 52 -4.28 -9.36 9.61
CA ILE A 52 -4.67 -8.72 8.33
C ILE A 52 -5.47 -9.73 7.49
N PRO A 53 -6.61 -9.33 6.88
CA PRO A 53 -7.34 -10.21 5.99
C PRO A 53 -6.47 -10.60 4.78
N ILE A 54 -6.30 -11.89 4.56
CA ILE A 54 -5.51 -12.43 3.45
C ILE A 54 -6.43 -12.63 2.25
N PHE A 55 -6.08 -12.03 1.12
CA PHE A 55 -6.79 -12.19 -0.14
C PHE A 55 -5.82 -12.06 -1.32
N LYS A 56 -6.25 -12.50 -2.50
CA LYS A 56 -5.45 -12.41 -3.74
C LYS A 56 -5.15 -10.95 -4.05
N GLY A 57 -3.87 -10.59 -4.14
CA GLY A 57 -3.45 -9.20 -4.40
C GLY A 57 -3.28 -8.32 -3.16
N MET A 58 -3.54 -8.84 -1.95
CA MET A 58 -3.42 -8.11 -0.68
C MET A 58 -2.07 -7.39 -0.49
N HIS A 59 -0.97 -7.98 -0.95
CA HIS A 59 0.37 -7.39 -0.88
C HIS A 59 0.44 -5.97 -1.49
N ARG A 60 -0.39 -5.64 -2.48
CA ARG A 60 -0.43 -4.30 -3.08
C ARG A 60 -1.05 -3.29 -2.12
N PHE A 61 -2.01 -3.71 -1.31
CA PHE A 61 -2.78 -2.84 -0.42
C PHE A 61 -2.34 -2.91 1.04
N LEU A 62 -1.31 -3.69 1.35
CA LEU A 62 -0.77 -3.79 2.71
C LEU A 62 -0.55 -2.43 3.40
N PRO A 63 0.01 -1.37 2.77
CA PRO A 63 0.21 -0.09 3.43
C PRO A 63 -1.14 0.56 3.78
N THR A 64 -2.11 0.46 2.89
CA THR A 64 -3.48 0.95 3.10
C THR A 64 -4.21 0.16 4.18
N LEU A 65 -4.08 -1.17 4.20
CA LEU A 65 -4.67 -2.02 5.24
C LEU A 65 -4.07 -1.72 6.62
N VAL A 66 -2.75 -1.54 6.69
CA VAL A 66 -2.05 -1.12 7.91
C VAL A 66 -2.54 0.26 8.37
N ARG A 67 -2.79 1.19 7.44
CA ARG A 67 -3.34 2.52 7.77
C ARG A 67 -4.79 2.48 8.22
N MET A 68 -5.63 1.65 7.59
CA MET A 68 -7.02 1.40 8.00
C MET A 68 -7.12 0.85 9.43
N ARG A 69 -6.05 0.23 9.94
CA ARG A 69 -5.94 -0.26 11.33
C ARG A 69 -5.56 0.79 12.35
N GLY A 70 -5.34 2.03 11.93
CA GLY A 70 -4.90 3.12 12.80
C GLY A 70 -3.39 3.25 12.92
N PHE A 71 -2.58 2.46 12.20
CA PHE A 71 -1.14 2.70 12.15
C PHE A 71 -0.85 3.86 11.19
N SER A 72 -0.60 5.04 11.75
CA SER A 72 -0.33 6.27 10.97
C SER A 72 1.11 6.36 10.44
N LYS A 73 2.07 5.70 11.11
CA LYS A 73 3.51 5.79 10.79
C LYS A 73 3.90 4.84 9.65
N ILE A 74 3.77 5.32 8.42
CA ILE A 74 4.29 4.69 7.21
C ILE A 74 5.37 5.60 6.63
N VAL A 75 6.61 5.13 6.59
CA VAL A 75 7.76 5.89 6.07
C VAL A 75 8.21 5.26 4.77
N GLU A 76 8.53 6.06 3.77
CA GLU A 76 9.13 5.59 2.53
C GLU A 76 10.63 5.82 2.55
N MET A 77 11.40 4.74 2.36
CA MET A 77 12.86 4.79 2.31
C MET A 77 13.34 4.58 0.89
N LEU A 78 14.31 5.39 0.48
CA LEU A 78 14.93 5.33 -0.82
C LEU A 78 15.66 3.99 -0.99
N VAL A 79 15.37 3.28 -2.09
CA VAL A 79 16.03 2.00 -2.42
C VAL A 79 16.52 1.99 -3.85
N HIS A 80 17.67 1.36 -4.08
CA HIS A 80 18.23 1.19 -5.41
C HIS A 80 17.44 0.16 -6.21
N HIS A 81 17.13 0.51 -7.46
CA HIS A 81 16.51 -0.41 -8.39
C HIS A 81 17.57 -1.17 -9.19
N HIS A 82 17.67 -2.48 -8.97
CA HIS A 82 18.52 -3.34 -9.79
C HIS A 82 17.75 -3.86 -11.01
N PRO A 83 18.33 -3.77 -12.23
CA PRO A 83 17.73 -4.36 -13.41
C PRO A 83 17.69 -5.89 -13.26
N ARG A 84 16.62 -6.50 -13.73
CA ARG A 84 16.49 -7.96 -13.80
C ARG A 84 17.53 -8.47 -14.80
N LYS A 85 18.41 -9.38 -14.35
CA LYS A 85 19.43 -10.01 -15.21
C LYS A 85 18.91 -11.24 -15.96
N PHE A 86 17.97 -11.98 -15.38
CA PHE A 86 17.49 -13.27 -15.91
C PHE A 86 15.96 -13.40 -15.86
N GLY A 87 15.41 -14.12 -16.84
CA GLY A 87 13.98 -14.44 -16.97
C GLY A 87 13.13 -13.36 -17.64
N ALA A 88 12.06 -13.78 -18.30
CA ALA A 88 11.09 -12.88 -18.93
C ALA A 88 10.06 -12.36 -17.91
N THR A 89 9.56 -11.13 -18.14
CA THR A 89 8.45 -10.58 -17.36
C THR A 89 7.15 -11.32 -17.66
N LYS A 90 6.68 -12.14 -16.71
CA LYS A 90 5.36 -12.82 -16.76
C LYS A 90 4.16 -11.88 -16.56
N TYR A 91 4.34 -10.55 -16.64
CA TYR A 91 3.34 -9.56 -16.28
C TYR A 91 3.14 -8.54 -17.42
N GLY A 92 2.04 -8.66 -18.16
CA GLY A 92 1.63 -7.70 -19.18
C GLY A 92 1.05 -6.40 -18.60
N ILE A 93 1.22 -5.29 -19.32
CA ILE A 93 0.78 -3.95 -18.90
C ILE A 93 -0.75 -3.89 -18.75
N ASN A 94 -1.50 -4.43 -19.71
CA ASN A 94 -2.97 -4.38 -19.70
C ASN A 94 -3.58 -5.21 -18.56
N ASN A 95 -3.04 -6.40 -18.30
CA ASN A 95 -3.53 -7.25 -17.21
C ASN A 95 -3.25 -6.60 -15.82
N ARG A 96 -2.16 -5.82 -15.70
CA ARG A 96 -1.84 -5.12 -14.45
C ARG A 96 -2.77 -3.93 -14.18
N LEU A 97 -3.18 -3.22 -15.23
CA LEU A 97 -4.05 -2.05 -15.10
C LEU A 97 -5.44 -2.46 -14.62
N TRP A 98 -6.09 -3.39 -15.32
CA TRP A 98 -7.45 -3.84 -14.99
C TRP A 98 -7.54 -4.48 -13.61
N VAL A 99 -6.59 -5.36 -13.27
CA VAL A 99 -6.54 -5.97 -11.94
C VAL A 99 -6.27 -4.89 -10.87
N GLY A 100 -5.40 -3.91 -11.15
CA GLY A 100 -5.13 -2.81 -10.22
C GLY A 100 -6.36 -1.94 -9.95
N ILE A 101 -7.16 -1.65 -10.97
CA ILE A 101 -8.42 -0.89 -10.85
C ILE A 101 -9.44 -1.69 -10.04
N ALA A 102 -9.67 -2.96 -10.41
CA ALA A 102 -10.60 -3.84 -9.70
C ALA A 102 -10.23 -3.99 -8.22
N ASP A 103 -8.95 -4.25 -7.92
CA ASP A 103 -8.47 -4.37 -6.55
C ASP A 103 -8.67 -3.05 -5.75
N THR A 104 -8.48 -1.91 -6.40
CA THR A 104 -8.61 -0.59 -5.76
C THR A 104 -10.08 -0.26 -5.44
N LEU A 105 -11.00 -0.61 -6.34
CA LEU A 105 -12.45 -0.54 -6.08
C LEU A 105 -12.88 -1.49 -4.95
N ALA A 106 -12.34 -2.71 -4.92
CA ALA A 106 -12.60 -3.66 -3.85
C ALA A 106 -12.16 -3.12 -2.48
N ILE A 107 -10.97 -2.50 -2.39
CA ILE A 107 -10.51 -1.87 -1.15
C ILE A 107 -11.39 -0.69 -0.73
N ARG A 108 -11.86 0.14 -1.67
CA ARG A 108 -12.82 1.20 -1.35
C ARG A 108 -14.12 0.63 -0.81
N TRP A 109 -14.63 -0.42 -1.43
CA TRP A 109 -15.84 -1.09 -0.98
C TRP A 109 -15.65 -1.67 0.43
N ILE A 110 -14.54 -2.38 0.67
CA ILE A 110 -14.17 -2.88 2.01
C ILE A 110 -14.11 -1.73 3.00
N ARG A 111 -13.42 -0.63 2.68
CA ARG A 111 -13.33 0.55 3.54
C ARG A 111 -14.69 1.15 3.88
N SER A 112 -15.62 1.20 2.92
CA SER A 112 -16.99 1.71 3.14
C SER A 112 -17.83 0.82 4.04
N ARG A 113 -17.57 -0.50 4.02
CA ARG A 113 -18.24 -1.50 4.86
C ARG A 113 -17.49 -1.75 6.17
N PHE A 114 -16.29 -1.22 6.31
CA PHE A 114 -15.48 -1.32 7.50
C PHE A 114 -16.05 -0.40 8.58
N GLN A 115 -17.01 -0.93 9.36
CA GLN A 115 -17.56 -0.24 10.52
C GLN A 115 -16.49 -0.14 11.62
N ALA A 116 -16.36 1.07 12.19
CA ALA A 116 -15.52 1.35 13.34
C ALA A 116 -16.04 0.59 14.58
N GLY A 117 -15.73 -0.70 14.66
CA GLY A 117 -16.28 -1.61 15.66
C GLY A 117 -15.82 -3.07 15.50
N TRP A 118 -15.35 -3.46 14.31
CA TRP A 118 -14.74 -4.78 14.07
C TRP A 118 -13.38 -4.91 14.76
N GLY A 119 -13.37 -5.19 16.07
CA GLY A 119 -12.31 -5.93 16.79
C GLY A 119 -10.85 -5.50 16.59
N MET A 120 -10.57 -4.31 16.05
CA MET A 120 -9.23 -3.76 15.82
C MET A 120 -9.03 -2.54 16.70
N ARG A 121 -9.29 -2.70 18.00
CA ARG A 121 -8.64 -1.82 18.98
C ARG A 121 -7.15 -2.16 18.90
N SER A 122 -6.35 -1.23 18.39
CA SER A 122 -4.93 -1.27 18.71
C SER A 122 -4.82 -1.32 20.25
N PRO A 123 -3.96 -2.17 20.84
CA PRO A 123 -3.72 -2.10 22.29
C PRO A 123 -3.15 -0.75 22.74
N PHE A 124 -2.83 0.14 21.80
CA PHE A 124 -2.26 1.46 21.99
C PHE A 124 -3.25 2.62 21.78
N ARG A 125 -4.54 2.42 22.07
CA ARG A 125 -5.39 3.56 22.48
C ARG A 125 -5.20 3.83 23.98
N LEU A 126 -3.94 3.96 24.42
CA LEU A 126 -3.63 4.54 25.72
C LEU A 126 -3.58 6.06 25.53
N LYS A 127 -4.61 6.72 26.10
CA LYS A 127 -4.62 8.11 26.54
C LYS A 127 -3.97 9.14 25.61
N ALA A 128 -4.75 9.57 24.62
CA ALA A 128 -4.81 11.00 24.31
C ALA A 128 -6.18 11.49 24.80
N SER A 129 -6.35 11.49 26.12
CA SER A 129 -7.46 12.14 26.81
C SER A 129 -6.85 13.26 27.63
N ALA A 130 -7.40 14.46 27.46
CA ALA A 130 -7.50 15.52 28.45
C ALA A 130 -6.19 16.09 29.01
N SER A 131 -5.84 17.30 28.55
CA SER A 131 -5.52 18.47 29.40
C SER A 131 -4.83 19.56 28.55
N VAL A 132 -5.64 20.43 27.95
CA VAL A 132 -5.28 21.84 27.75
C VAL A 132 -6.34 22.59 28.54
N GLN A 133 -6.02 22.83 29.81
CA GLN A 133 -6.48 23.98 30.58
C GLN A 133 -5.26 24.85 30.79
#